data_AF-A0A2X2W3U8-F1
#
_entry.id   AF-A0A2X2W3U8-F1
#
_cell.length_a   1.000
_cell.length_b   1.000
_cell.length_c   1.000
_cell.angle_alpha   90.00
_cell.angle_beta   90.00
_cell.angle_gamma   90.00
#
_symmetry.space_group_name_H-M   'P 1'
#
loop_
_entity.id
_entity.type
_entity.pdbx_description
1 polymer ?
#
loop_
_entity_poly.entity_id
_entity_poly.type
_entity_poly.pdbx_seq_one_letter_code
_entity_poly.pdbx_strand_id
1 'polypeptide(L)'
;MINLMILGGELYSFFYYPSYESIKRLNLAGEFQRLEIIVSIGFTIIQFLEINFCVLGVSKGITKVFNFKNYRSTLIPIVILLIIFAYVMFGSAMDAFEVKKKIWPAYGIVMQIILPCVIFIFASVNKKNKISKCNK
;
A
#
# COMPACT_ATOMS: atom_id res chain seq x y z
N MET A 1 -19.02 2.06 -2.33
CA MET A 1 -20.50 2.18 -2.33
C MET A 1 -21.03 2.54 -3.72
N ILE A 2 -20.54 3.61 -4.35
CA ILE A 2 -20.96 4.04 -5.70
C ILE A 2 -20.77 2.93 -6.76
N ASN A 3 -19.63 2.25 -6.77
CA ASN A 3 -19.38 1.14 -7.71
C ASN A 3 -20.39 -0.01 -7.57
N LEU A 4 -20.88 -0.28 -6.36
CA LEU A 4 -21.88 -1.33 -6.12
C LEU A 4 -23.24 -0.95 -6.70
N MET A 5 -23.62 0.34 -6.64
CA MET A 5 -24.85 0.85 -7.26
C MET A 5 -24.78 0.84 -8.79
N ILE A 6 -23.60 1.08 -9.38
CA ILE A 6 -23.43 1.15 -10.84
C ILE A 6 -23.30 -0.24 -11.47
N LEU A 7 -22.52 -1.15 -10.87
CA LEU A 7 -22.31 -2.50 -11.39
C LEU A 7 -23.34 -3.53 -10.91
N GLY A 8 -24.00 -3.30 -9.78
CA GLY A 8 -24.75 -4.33 -9.08
C GLY A 8 -23.85 -5.31 -8.30
N GLY A 9 -24.45 -6.10 -7.41
CA GLY A 9 -23.72 -6.96 -6.48
C GLY A 9 -22.92 -8.10 -7.14
N GLU A 10 -23.46 -8.68 -8.22
CA GLU A 10 -22.83 -9.80 -8.94
C GLU A 10 -21.56 -9.35 -9.68
N LEU A 11 -21.67 -8.29 -10.49
CA LEU A 11 -20.54 -7.78 -11.26
C LEU A 11 -19.46 -7.15 -10.39
N TYR A 12 -19.82 -6.56 -9.25
CA TYR A 12 -18.85 -6.01 -8.30
C TYR A 12 -17.88 -7.07 -7.76
N SER A 13 -18.37 -8.30 -7.55
CA SER A 13 -17.56 -9.39 -7.02
C SER A 13 -16.73 -10.11 -8.09
N PHE A 14 -17.10 -9.95 -9.36
CA PHE A 14 -16.44 -10.56 -10.50
C PHE A 14 -15.23 -9.75 -11.00
N PHE A 15 -15.33 -8.41 -11.00
CA PHE A 15 -14.26 -7.56 -11.50
C PHE A 15 -13.18 -7.28 -10.46
N TYR A 16 -11.91 -7.39 -10.87
CA TYR A 16 -10.75 -7.07 -10.04
C TYR A 16 -10.66 -5.59 -9.65
N TYR A 17 -11.04 -4.69 -10.56
CA TYR A 17 -11.02 -3.25 -10.37
C TYR A 17 -12.39 -2.66 -10.71
N PRO A 18 -13.40 -2.83 -9.81
CA PRO A 18 -14.77 -2.42 -10.11
C PRO A 18 -14.91 -0.91 -10.33
N SER A 19 -14.02 -0.09 -9.76
CA SER A 19 -13.99 1.36 -10.02
C SER A 19 -13.68 1.70 -11.48
N TYR A 20 -12.76 0.97 -12.10
CA TYR A 20 -12.38 1.16 -13.49
C TYR A 20 -13.54 0.78 -14.43
N GLU A 21 -14.14 -0.38 -14.17
CA GLU A 21 -15.30 -0.89 -14.92
C GLU A 21 -16.55 -0.01 -14.76
N SER A 22 -16.72 0.60 -13.57
CA SER A 22 -17.82 1.56 -13.33
C SER A 22 -17.66 2.81 -14.21
N ILE A 23 -16.44 3.33 -14.34
CA ILE A 23 -16.16 4.55 -15.12
C ILE A 23 -16.26 4.27 -16.61
N LYS A 24 -15.83 3.09 -17.05
CA LYS A 24 -15.99 2.63 -18.45
C LYS A 24 -17.46 2.58 -18.90
N ARG A 25 -18.36 2.20 -18.00
CA ARG A 25 -19.81 2.10 -18.28
C ARG A 25 -20.54 3.43 -18.18
N LEU A 26 -19.88 4.47 -17.67
CA LEU A 26 -20.47 5.79 -17.50
C LEU A 26 -20.55 6.50 -18.86
N ASN A 27 -21.75 6.54 -19.45
CA ASN A 27 -22.00 7.28 -20.68
C ASN A 27 -22.74 8.60 -20.36
N LEU A 28 -21.97 9.68 -20.19
CA LEU A 28 -22.51 11.04 -20.14
C LEU A 28 -22.44 11.62 -21.56
N ALA A 29 -23.59 11.67 -22.23
CA ALA A 29 -23.81 12.43 -23.48
C ALA A 29 -22.72 12.29 -24.57
N GLY A 30 -22.44 11.06 -25.03
CA GLY A 30 -21.77 10.78 -26.31
C GLY A 30 -20.24 10.94 -26.34
N GLU A 31 -19.69 11.94 -25.65
CA GLU A 31 -18.27 12.32 -25.78
C GLU A 31 -17.39 11.94 -24.56
N PHE A 32 -17.99 11.63 -23.40
CA PHE A 32 -17.24 11.28 -22.18
C PHE A 32 -16.90 9.78 -22.05
N GLN A 33 -16.89 9.03 -23.15
CA GLN A 33 -16.64 7.58 -23.14
C GLN A 33 -15.16 7.19 -22.94
N ARG A 34 -14.21 8.14 -23.06
CA ARG A 34 -12.76 7.90 -22.92
C ARG A 34 -12.16 8.29 -21.57
N LEU A 35 -12.98 8.53 -20.54
CA LEU A 35 -12.49 8.83 -19.18
C LEU A 35 -11.70 7.65 -18.56
N GLU A 36 -11.95 6.43 -19.02
CA GLU A 36 -11.23 5.20 -18.66
C GLU A 36 -9.70 5.36 -18.77
N ILE A 37 -9.22 6.02 -19.83
CA ILE A 37 -7.77 6.18 -20.11
C ILE A 37 -7.11 7.07 -19.06
N ILE A 38 -7.76 8.19 -18.71
CA ILE A 38 -7.25 9.15 -17.72
C ILE A 38 -7.13 8.48 -16.35
N VAL A 39 -8.12 7.66 -15.99
CA VAL A 39 -8.12 6.89 -14.74
C VAL A 39 -6.98 5.88 -14.73
N SER A 40 -6.79 5.10 -15.80
CA SER A 40 -5.68 4.14 -15.90
C SER A 40 -4.31 4.79 -15.73
N ILE A 41 -4.10 5.96 -16.36
CA ILE A 41 -2.84 6.70 -16.24
C ILE A 41 -2.64 7.16 -14.80
N GLY A 42 -3.67 7.73 -14.17
CA GLY A 42 -3.63 8.16 -12.79
C GLY A 42 -3.31 7.01 -11.83
N PHE A 43 -3.98 5.88 -11.97
CA PHE A 43 -3.74 4.67 -11.17
C PHE A 43 -2.30 4.18 -11.33
N THR A 44 -1.78 4.14 -12.55
CA THR A 44 -0.40 3.69 -12.82
C THR A 44 0.62 4.59 -12.14
N ILE A 45 0.44 5.93 -12.22
CA ILE A 45 1.35 6.89 -11.59
C ILE A 45 1.33 6.75 -10.06
N ILE A 46 0.14 6.61 -9.47
CA ILE A 46 -0.02 6.44 -8.02
C ILE A 46 0.65 5.14 -7.56
N GLN A 47 0.37 4.03 -8.24
CA GLN A 47 0.96 2.73 -7.90
C GLN A 47 2.49 2.76 -7.99
N PHE A 48 3.03 3.42 -9.01
CA PHE A 48 4.46 3.62 -9.16
C PHE A 48 5.05 4.44 -8.00
N LEU A 49 4.41 5.55 -7.63
CA LEU A 49 4.87 6.39 -6.53
C LEU A 49 4.88 5.64 -5.19
N GLU A 50 3.84 4.87 -4.91
CA GLU A 50 3.75 4.04 -3.70
C GLU A 50 4.92 3.07 -3.58
N ILE A 51 5.23 2.32 -4.65
CA ILE A 51 6.33 1.35 -4.65
C ILE A 51 7.67 2.06 -4.36
N ASN A 52 7.92 3.20 -5.01
CA ASN A 52 9.13 3.98 -4.78
C ASN A 52 9.23 4.47 -3.33
N PHE A 53 8.13 4.95 -2.77
CA PHE A 53 8.09 5.43 -1.38
C PHE A 53 8.36 4.29 -0.39
N CYS A 54 7.75 3.12 -0.61
CA CYS A 54 7.98 1.93 0.21
C CYS A 54 9.45 1.47 0.16
N VAL A 55 10.05 1.36 -1.03
CA VAL A 55 11.45 0.96 -1.21
C VAL A 55 12.39 1.95 -0.52
N LEU A 56 12.15 3.25 -0.67
CA LEU A 56 12.95 4.29 -0.01
C LEU A 56 12.83 4.21 1.52
N GLY A 57 11.61 4.00 2.02
CA GLY A 57 11.34 3.84 3.45
C GLY A 57 12.07 2.65 4.05
N VAL A 58 11.99 1.48 3.40
CA VAL A 58 12.69 0.25 3.82
C VAL A 58 14.21 0.45 3.76
N SER A 59 14.73 1.06 2.70
CA SER A 59 16.17 1.32 2.58
C SER A 59 16.70 2.22 3.69
N LYS A 60 15.99 3.31 4.02
CA LYS A 60 16.35 4.18 5.15
C LYS A 60 16.21 3.47 6.50
N GLY A 61 15.18 2.65 6.67
CA GLY A 61 14.96 1.85 7.87
C GLY A 61 16.10 0.87 8.13
N ILE A 62 16.46 0.07 7.12
CA ILE A 62 17.57 -0.90 7.20
C ILE A 62 18.89 -0.18 7.44
N THR A 63 19.14 0.93 6.73
CA THR A 63 20.35 1.76 6.95
C THR A 63 20.47 2.21 8.41
N LYS A 64 19.34 2.58 9.05
CA LYS A 64 19.32 3.01 10.45
C LYS A 64 19.48 1.86 11.44
N VAL A 65 18.91 0.69 11.16
CA VAL A 65 19.01 -0.50 12.02
C VAL A 65 20.42 -1.08 11.99
N PHE A 66 21.03 -1.17 10.82
CA PHE A 66 22.37 -1.76 10.62
C PHE A 66 23.51 -0.72 10.61
N ASN A 67 23.20 0.56 10.87
CA ASN A 67 24.17 1.66 10.95
C ASN A 67 25.04 1.84 9.68
N PHE A 68 24.45 1.66 8.49
CA PHE A 68 25.16 1.90 7.24
C PHE A 68 25.29 3.41 6.95
N LYS A 69 26.42 3.83 6.37
CA LYS A 69 26.66 5.26 6.04
C LYS A 69 25.79 5.77 4.87
N ASN A 70 25.47 4.91 3.89
CA ASN A 70 24.85 5.32 2.63
C ASN A 70 23.67 4.42 2.26
N TYR A 71 22.48 5.01 2.13
CA TYR A 71 21.25 4.31 1.71
C TYR A 71 21.31 3.80 0.26
N ARG A 72 22.16 4.42 -0.58
CA ARG A 72 22.33 4.07 -2.00
C ARG A 72 22.85 2.65 -2.20
N SER A 73 23.73 2.18 -1.31
CA SER A 73 24.28 0.82 -1.37
C SER A 73 23.23 -0.23 -1.04
N THR A 74 22.32 0.08 -0.12
CA THR A 74 21.25 -0.83 0.32
C THR A 74 20.04 -0.82 -0.62
N LEU A 75 19.86 0.21 -1.44
CA LEU A 75 18.72 0.30 -2.37
C LEU A 75 18.69 -0.85 -3.39
N ILE A 76 19.84 -1.15 -4.01
CA ILE A 76 19.95 -2.19 -5.04
C ILE A 76 19.51 -3.57 -4.51
N PRO A 77 20.05 -4.10 -3.39
CA PRO A 77 19.64 -5.39 -2.88
C PRO A 77 18.18 -5.42 -2.43
N ILE A 78 17.63 -4.31 -1.94
CA ILE A 78 16.21 -4.22 -1.54
C ILE A 78 15.28 -4.33 -2.75
N VAL A 79 15.59 -3.66 -3.86
CA VAL A 79 14.78 -3.74 -5.08
C VAL A 79 14.83 -5.15 -5.66
N ILE A 80 16.01 -5.77 -5.69
CA ILE A 80 16.17 -7.16 -6.15
C ILE A 80 15.36 -8.11 -5.25
N LEU A 81 15.45 -7.95 -3.94
CA LEU A 81 14.68 -8.75 -2.99
C LEU A 81 13.16 -8.57 -3.19
N LEU A 82 12.70 -7.34 -3.43
CA LEU A 82 11.29 -7.06 -3.72
C LEU A 82 10.80 -7.81 -4.96
N ILE A 83 11.59 -7.82 -6.04
CA ILE A 83 11.24 -8.51 -7.29
C ILE A 83 11.18 -10.03 -7.05
N ILE A 84 12.19 -10.61 -6.40
CA ILE A 84 12.21 -12.04 -6.08
C ILE A 84 11.03 -12.41 -5.19
N PHE A 85 10.74 -11.60 -4.17
CA PHE A 85 9.63 -11.82 -3.26
C PHE A 85 8.27 -11.79 -3.99
N ALA A 86 8.10 -10.86 -4.94
CA ALA A 86 6.90 -10.81 -5.77
C ALA A 86 6.72 -12.09 -6.61
N TYR A 87 7.78 -12.59 -7.25
CA TYR A 87 7.75 -13.83 -8.01
C TYR A 87 7.48 -15.07 -7.15
N VAL A 88 8.02 -15.12 -5.93
CA VAL A 88 7.83 -16.26 -5.02
C VAL A 88 6.43 -16.28 -4.41
N MET A 89 5.87 -15.11 -4.09
CA MET A 89 4.56 -15.00 -3.44
C MET A 89 3.40 -15.19 -4.40
N PHE A 90 3.52 -14.76 -5.66
CA PHE A 90 2.41 -14.71 -6.59
C PHE A 90 2.77 -15.38 -7.92
N GLY A 91 2.19 -16.56 -8.17
CA GLY A 91 2.33 -17.26 -9.46
C GLY A 91 1.50 -16.65 -10.58
N SER A 92 0.39 -15.99 -10.22
CA SER A 92 -0.47 -15.26 -11.13
C SER A 92 -1.07 -14.01 -10.49
N ALA A 93 -1.54 -13.08 -11.31
CA ALA A 93 -2.28 -11.92 -10.82
C ALA A 93 -3.56 -12.35 -10.06
N MET A 94 -4.20 -13.45 -10.45
CA MET A 94 -5.40 -13.97 -9.80
C MET A 94 -5.12 -14.43 -8.38
N ASP A 95 -4.01 -15.16 -8.17
CA ASP A 95 -3.58 -15.60 -6.84
C ASP A 95 -3.28 -14.41 -5.92
N ALA A 96 -2.67 -13.35 -6.47
CA ALA A 96 -2.39 -12.13 -5.72
C ALA A 96 -3.67 -11.46 -5.19
N PHE A 97 -4.75 -11.47 -5.96
CA PHE A 97 -6.04 -10.94 -5.53
C PHE A 97 -6.70 -11.77 -4.44
N GLU A 98 -6.62 -13.10 -4.54
CA GLU A 98 -7.19 -13.99 -3.52
C GLU A 98 -6.44 -13.87 -2.19
N VAL A 99 -5.11 -13.89 -2.24
CA VAL A 99 -4.24 -13.65 -1.08
C VAL A 99 -4.54 -12.28 -0.47
N LYS A 100 -4.68 -11.23 -1.29
CA LYS A 100 -5.08 -9.90 -0.80
C LYS A 100 -6.43 -9.95 -0.10
N LYS A 101 -7.45 -10.61 -0.66
CA LYS A 101 -8.78 -10.64 -0.03
C LYS A 101 -8.78 -11.37 1.32
N LYS A 102 -8.00 -12.45 1.44
CA LYS A 102 -7.99 -13.32 2.62
C LYS A 102 -7.01 -12.89 3.71
N ILE A 103 -5.77 -12.55 3.33
CA ILE A 103 -4.66 -12.34 4.25
C ILE A 103 -4.44 -10.86 4.58
N TRP A 104 -4.65 -9.97 3.60
CA TRP A 104 -4.41 -8.53 3.80
C TRP A 104 -5.21 -7.90 4.95
N PRO A 105 -6.50 -8.23 5.19
CA PRO A 105 -7.25 -7.60 6.27
C PRO A 105 -6.62 -7.86 7.64
N ALA A 106 -6.21 -9.10 7.91
CA ALA A 106 -5.56 -9.47 9.16
C ALA A 106 -4.20 -8.78 9.31
N TYR A 107 -3.38 -8.79 8.25
CA TYR A 107 -2.06 -8.14 8.27
C TYR A 107 -2.17 -6.61 8.38
N GLY A 108 -3.13 -6.00 7.69
CA GLY A 108 -3.37 -4.56 7.68
C GLY A 108 -3.75 -4.03 9.05
N ILE A 109 -4.57 -4.75 9.82
CA ILE A 109 -4.94 -4.39 11.19
C ILE A 109 -3.70 -4.32 12.09
N VAL A 110 -2.80 -5.30 11.98
CA VAL A 110 -1.55 -5.31 12.77
C VAL A 110 -0.70 -4.09 12.43
N MET A 111 -0.50 -3.79 11.15
CA MET A 111 0.37 -2.70 10.73
C MET A 111 -0.25 -1.31 10.95
N GLN A 112 -1.56 -1.15 10.76
CA GLN A 112 -2.24 0.15 10.89
C GLN A 112 -2.66 0.50 12.31
N ILE A 113 -2.94 -0.49 13.17
CA ILE A 113 -3.45 -0.23 14.52
C ILE A 113 -2.40 -0.62 15.55
N ILE A 114 -1.88 -1.85 15.51
CA ILE A 114 -0.99 -2.35 16.57
C ILE A 114 0.33 -1.57 16.56
N LEU A 115 0.95 -1.38 15.38
CA LEU A 115 2.22 -0.67 15.26
C LEU A 115 2.16 0.77 15.83
N PRO A 116 1.22 1.66 15.42
CA PRO A 116 1.16 3.00 15.99
C PRO A 116 0.75 3.00 17.47
N CYS A 117 -0.10 2.08 17.92
CA CYS A 117 -0.42 1.96 19.35
C CYS A 117 0.83 1.64 20.19
N VAL A 118 1.65 0.69 19.74
CA VAL A 118 2.90 0.33 20.42
C VAL A 118 3.85 1.53 20.46
N ILE A 119 4.06 2.20 19.32
CA ILE A 119 4.91 3.40 19.25
C ILE A 119 4.39 4.49 20.19
N PHE A 120 3.08 4.70 20.24
CA PHE A 120 2.43 5.69 21.11
C PHE A 120 2.62 5.38 22.61
N ILE A 121 2.47 4.11 23.00
CA ILE A 121 2.70 3.66 24.38
C ILE A 121 4.17 3.90 24.77
N PHE A 122 5.13 3.44 23.96
CA PHE A 122 6.55 3.65 24.23
C PHE A 122 6.93 5.13 24.30
N ALA A 123 6.40 5.96 23.38
CA ALA A 123 6.62 7.40 23.38
C ALA A 123 6.06 8.06 24.66
N SER A 124 4.88 7.65 25.09
CA SER A 124 4.22 8.19 26.30
C SER A 124 4.98 7.83 27.58
N VAL A 125 5.48 6.59 27.68
CA VAL A 125 6.30 6.14 28.82
C VAL A 125 7.63 6.89 28.86
N ASN A 126 8.32 7.03 27.72
CA ASN A 126 9.59 7.76 27.65
C ASN A 126 9.44 9.26 27.95
N LYS A 127 8.32 9.89 27.57
CA LYS A 127 8.05 11.30 27.89
C LYS A 127 7.92 11.51 29.40
N LYS A 128 7.24 10.61 30.12
CA LYS A 128 7.14 10.65 31.58
C LYS A 128 8.52 10.52 32.25
N ASN A 129 9.38 9.63 31.75
CA ASN A 129 10.74 9.44 32.26
C ASN A 129 11.64 10.67 32.03
N LYS A 130 11.53 11.35 30.88
CA LYS A 130 12.27 12.59 30.61
C LYS A 130 11.81 13.77 31.49
N ILE A 131 10.51 13.91 31.72
CA ILE A 131 9.95 14.98 32.57
C ILE A 131 10.36 14.79 34.03
N SER A 132 10.35 13.55 34.54
CA SER A 132 10.80 13.25 35.92
C SER A 132 12.29 13.49 36.15
N LYS A 133 13.13 13.42 35.11
CA LYS A 133 14.58 13.68 35.20
C LYS A 133 14.94 15.17 35.06
N CYS A 134 14.00 16.00 34.62
CA CYS A 134 14.16 17.45 34.47
C CYS A 134 13.67 18.23 35.71
N ASN A 135 12.92 17.57 36.60
CA ASN A 135 12.43 18.11 37.88
C ASN A 135 13.28 17.71 39.09
N LYS A 136 14.46 17.12 38.87
CA LYS A 136 15.46 16.78 39.89
C LYS A 136 16.79 17.41 39.49
#